data_AF-A0A1A7YVM3-F1
#
_entry.id   AF-A0A1A7YVM3-F1
#
_cell.length_a   1.000
_cell.length_b   1.000
_cell.length_c   1.000
_cell.angle_alpha   90.00
_cell.angle_beta   90.00
_cell.angle_gamma   90.00
#
_symmetry.space_group_name_H-M   'P 1'
#
loop_
_entity.id
_entity.type
_entity.pdbx_description
1 polymer ?
#
loop_
_entity_poly.entity_id
_entity_poly.type
_entity_poly.pdbx_seq_one_letter_code
_entity_poly.pdbx_strand_id
1 'polypeptide(L)'
;QDNKNFTFISRLCEKDQHYYSYTELQLNCSASNKYNKAQAAFVGTPGDVLAQNLTGPDKYGTVSASDKVLFVTFSSDVETSSAMCMYPLKSIDDRMRKILDACYNQEGFIDHNLAAYSPYSSKSGNLCSSSNNNNNNKKIKVEDFPCGAEFLLSPLASKPAFALMSEPSLVRKGHMTAVAVSVEMEHAVAFLGNANGEVLKVHLSAHPEMYGRVASEVIGEKVNKNLLFDSSLQHLYITTDNKITKVPVQTCHLKTD
;
A
#
# COMPACT_ATOMS: atom_id res chain seq x y z
N GLN A 1 27.27 -3.48 -5.01
CA GLN A 1 25.95 -3.63 -5.64
C GLN A 1 24.98 -3.89 -4.50
N ASP A 2 24.25 -2.86 -4.05
CA ASP A 2 23.34 -3.00 -2.92
C ASP A 2 22.12 -3.80 -3.34
N ASN A 3 22.00 -5.03 -2.85
CA ASN A 3 20.82 -5.89 -3.01
C ASN A 3 19.67 -5.39 -2.12
N LYS A 4 19.32 -4.10 -2.22
CA LYS A 4 18.21 -3.50 -1.48
C LYS A 4 16.90 -3.95 -2.14
N ASN A 5 16.01 -4.55 -1.35
CA ASN A 5 14.68 -4.90 -1.85
C ASN A 5 13.81 -3.65 -1.96
N PHE A 6 12.86 -3.66 -2.89
CA PHE A 6 11.89 -2.60 -3.09
C PHE A 6 10.50 -3.21 -3.21
N THR A 7 9.50 -2.50 -2.69
CA THR A 7 8.10 -2.88 -2.85
C THR A 7 7.47 -1.99 -3.90
N PHE A 8 6.80 -2.62 -4.86
CA PHE A 8 6.01 -1.92 -5.88
C PHE A 8 4.54 -2.32 -5.75
N ILE A 9 3.66 -1.37 -6.02
CA ILE A 9 2.26 -1.64 -6.35
C ILE A 9 2.10 -1.55 -7.87
N SER A 10 1.54 -2.61 -8.45
CA SER A 10 1.26 -2.68 -9.88
C SER A 10 -0.24 -2.47 -10.11
N ARG A 11 -0.58 -1.71 -11.16
CA ARG A 11 -1.96 -1.44 -11.58
C ARG A 11 -2.17 -1.98 -12.99
N LEU A 12 -3.29 -2.65 -13.21
CA LEU A 12 -3.78 -3.12 -14.49
C LEU A 12 -5.30 -2.92 -14.53
N CYS A 13 -5.83 -2.45 -15.66
CA CYS A 13 -7.28 -2.41 -15.88
C CYS A 13 -7.83 -3.84 -16.06
N GLU A 14 -9.02 -4.10 -15.51
CA GLU A 14 -9.67 -5.42 -15.64
C GLU A 14 -9.94 -5.81 -17.10
N LYS A 15 -10.24 -4.81 -17.95
CA LYS A 15 -10.54 -4.97 -19.39
C LYS A 15 -9.39 -4.43 -20.24
N ASP A 16 -8.23 -5.04 -20.11
CA ASP A 16 -7.04 -4.70 -20.90
C ASP A 16 -6.32 -5.97 -21.35
N GLN A 17 -6.74 -6.50 -22.50
CA GLN A 17 -6.20 -7.74 -23.05
C GLN A 17 -4.72 -7.63 -23.46
N HIS A 18 -4.24 -6.41 -23.70
CA HIS A 18 -2.90 -6.15 -24.23
C HIS A 18 -1.94 -5.60 -23.18
N TYR A 19 -2.40 -5.42 -21.93
CA TYR A 19 -1.60 -4.93 -20.81
C TYR A 19 -1.05 -3.50 -21.00
N TYR A 20 -1.71 -2.68 -21.82
CA TYR A 20 -1.30 -1.29 -22.05
C TYR A 20 -1.39 -0.42 -20.79
N SER A 21 -2.24 -0.78 -19.83
CA SER A 21 -2.43 -0.08 -18.57
C SER A 21 -1.38 -0.43 -17.50
N TYR A 22 -0.52 -1.42 -17.74
CA TYR A 22 0.41 -1.93 -16.73
C TYR A 22 1.38 -0.85 -16.24
N THR A 23 1.22 -0.44 -14.98
CA THR A 23 2.02 0.61 -14.35
C THR A 23 2.47 0.20 -12.95
N GLU A 24 3.72 0.45 -12.59
CA GLU A 24 4.27 0.17 -11.26
C GLU A 24 4.65 1.46 -10.51
N LEU A 25 4.29 1.52 -9.23
CA LEU A 25 4.69 2.60 -8.32
C LEU A 25 5.42 2.01 -7.12
N GLN A 26 6.61 2.50 -6.85
CA GLN A 26 7.36 2.13 -5.66
C GLN A 26 6.67 2.71 -4.41
N LEU A 27 6.51 1.88 -3.37
CA LEU A 27 6.04 2.28 -2.06
C LEU A 27 7.21 2.30 -1.07
N ASN A 28 7.34 3.40 -0.33
CA ASN A 28 8.36 3.55 0.71
C ASN A 28 7.68 3.70 2.08
N CYS A 29 7.98 2.77 2.98
CA CYS A 29 7.58 2.87 4.38
C CYS A 29 8.77 3.40 5.20
N SER A 30 8.68 4.68 5.59
CA SER A 30 9.73 5.60 6.06
C SER A 30 10.49 6.37 4.98
N ALA A 31 10.98 7.56 5.34
CA ALA A 31 11.81 8.42 4.48
C ALA A 31 13.04 7.71 3.88
N SER A 32 13.71 6.84 4.64
CA SER A 32 14.87 6.06 4.18
C SER A 32 14.51 4.74 3.48
N ASN A 33 13.21 4.45 3.34
CA ASN A 33 12.67 3.15 2.97
C ASN A 33 13.34 2.04 3.81
N LYS A 34 13.29 2.21 5.14
CA LYS A 34 13.86 1.25 6.10
C LYS A 34 13.05 -0.05 6.09
N TYR A 35 11.73 0.06 5.95
CA TYR A 35 10.81 -1.07 5.88
C TYR A 35 10.42 -1.29 4.42
N ASN A 36 11.22 -2.08 3.71
CA ASN A 36 11.23 -2.15 2.26
C ASN A 36 10.58 -3.39 1.66
N LYS A 37 10.19 -4.37 2.48
CA LYS A 37 9.53 -5.62 2.05
C LYS A 37 8.11 -5.72 2.59
N ALA A 38 7.11 -5.54 1.72
CA ALA A 38 5.71 -5.82 2.07
C ALA A 38 5.50 -7.29 2.43
N GLN A 39 4.74 -7.54 3.50
CA GLN A 39 4.45 -8.85 4.05
C GLN A 39 2.98 -9.23 3.81
N ALA A 40 2.06 -8.34 4.15
CA ALA A 40 0.63 -8.46 3.89
C ALA A 40 0.02 -7.07 3.62
N ALA A 41 -1.12 -7.06 2.94
CA ALA A 41 -1.83 -5.85 2.61
C ALA A 41 -3.34 -6.06 2.73
N PHE A 42 -4.06 -4.99 3.05
CA PHE A 42 -5.52 -4.97 3.16
C PHE A 42 -6.05 -3.63 2.64
N VAL A 43 -7.15 -3.66 1.90
CA VAL A 43 -7.85 -2.44 1.46
C VAL A 43 -9.08 -2.25 2.33
N GLY A 44 -9.14 -1.12 3.02
CA GLY A 44 -10.25 -0.79 3.92
C GLY A 44 -10.60 0.69 3.85
N THR A 45 -11.53 1.11 4.69
CA THR A 45 -11.84 2.52 4.93
C THR A 45 -11.13 2.99 6.21
N PRO A 46 -10.74 4.28 6.30
CA PRO A 46 -10.11 4.82 7.49
C PRO A 46 -11.11 5.19 8.59
N GLY A 47 -12.38 5.46 8.27
CA GLY A 47 -13.30 6.14 9.22
C GLY A 47 -12.87 7.60 9.46
N ASP A 48 -13.74 8.39 10.09
CA ASP A 48 -13.50 9.84 10.20
C ASP A 48 -12.22 10.18 11.01
N VAL A 49 -11.97 9.46 12.11
CA VAL A 49 -10.87 9.79 13.02
C VAL A 49 -9.51 9.62 12.35
N LEU A 50 -9.31 8.51 11.63
CA LEU A 50 -8.06 8.28 10.91
C LEU A 50 -7.99 9.14 9.63
N ALA A 51 -9.11 9.38 8.94
CA ALA A 51 -9.15 10.22 7.74
C ALA A 51 -8.64 11.64 8.02
N GLN A 52 -9.00 12.22 9.16
CA GLN A 52 -8.50 13.53 9.61
C GLN A 52 -6.98 13.54 9.79
N ASN A 53 -6.40 12.46 10.33
CA ASN A 53 -4.95 12.36 10.52
C ASN A 53 -4.17 12.11 9.21
N LEU A 54 -4.79 11.39 8.27
CA LEU A 54 -4.21 11.16 6.95
C LEU A 54 -4.30 12.41 6.06
N THR A 55 -5.27 13.29 6.32
CA THR A 55 -5.44 14.55 5.59
C THR A 55 -4.30 15.51 5.88
N GLY A 56 -3.72 16.08 4.81
CA GLY A 56 -2.69 17.10 4.92
C GLY A 56 -2.08 17.45 3.56
N PRO A 57 -1.77 18.74 3.30
CA PRO A 57 -1.22 19.18 2.02
C PRO A 57 0.15 18.55 1.72
N ASP A 58 0.97 18.33 2.76
CA ASP A 58 2.28 17.69 2.66
C ASP A 58 2.22 16.15 2.73
N LYS A 59 1.02 15.56 2.83
CA LYS A 59 0.79 14.12 2.91
C LYS A 59 0.05 13.60 1.66
N TYR A 60 -1.26 13.42 1.79
CA TYR A 60 -2.12 12.72 0.83
C TYR A 60 -3.20 13.63 0.23
N GLY A 61 -3.19 14.92 0.56
CA GLY A 61 -4.31 15.83 0.28
C GLY A 61 -5.48 15.55 1.21
N THR A 62 -6.70 15.69 0.72
CA THR A 62 -7.94 15.42 1.47
C THR A 62 -8.30 13.94 1.41
N VAL A 63 -8.50 13.32 2.57
CA VAL A 63 -8.96 11.95 2.74
C VAL A 63 -10.30 11.95 3.48
N SER A 64 -11.32 11.27 2.94
CA SER A 64 -12.65 11.10 3.55
C SER A 64 -12.75 9.80 4.34
N ALA A 65 -13.72 9.69 5.27
CA ALA A 65 -14.02 8.44 5.98
C ALA A 65 -14.31 7.25 5.04
N SER A 66 -14.92 7.53 3.88
CA SER A 66 -15.32 6.53 2.90
C SER A 66 -14.23 6.19 1.88
N ASP A 67 -13.14 6.95 1.84
CA ASP A 67 -12.05 6.73 0.90
C ASP A 67 -11.39 5.37 1.17
N LYS A 68 -10.87 4.76 0.12
CA LYS A 68 -10.13 3.51 0.24
C LYS A 68 -8.67 3.78 0.57
N VAL A 69 -8.17 3.09 1.59
CA VAL A 69 -6.79 3.14 2.04
C VAL A 69 -6.20 1.73 1.96
N LEU A 70 -5.01 1.64 1.41
CA LEU A 70 -4.18 0.44 1.43
C LEU A 70 -3.36 0.42 2.71
N PHE A 71 -3.63 -0.57 3.55
CA PHE A 71 -2.90 -0.85 4.78
C PHE A 71 -1.88 -1.96 4.50
N VAL A 72 -0.61 -1.73 4.81
CA VAL A 72 0.46 -2.69 4.46
C VAL A 72 1.38 -2.88 5.65
N THR A 73 1.70 -4.14 5.96
CA THR A 73 2.78 -4.47 6.89
C THR A 73 4.07 -4.69 6.10
N PHE A 74 5.16 -4.10 6.57
CA PHE A 74 6.49 -4.20 5.99
C PHE A 74 7.49 -4.77 6.99
N SER A 75 8.52 -5.44 6.51
CA SER A 75 9.70 -5.82 7.30
C SER A 75 10.93 -5.04 6.86
N SER A 76 11.87 -4.87 7.79
CA SER A 76 13.22 -4.37 7.50
C SER A 76 14.14 -5.51 7.05
N ASP A 77 15.06 -5.20 6.13
CA ASP A 77 16.13 -6.11 5.71
C ASP A 77 17.33 -6.12 6.64
N VAL A 78 17.45 -5.09 7.48
CA VAL A 78 18.62 -4.87 8.34
C VAL A 78 18.35 -5.35 9.77
N GLU A 79 17.11 -5.20 10.22
CA GLU A 79 16.71 -5.47 11.60
C GLU A 79 15.51 -6.40 11.63
N THR A 80 15.42 -7.24 12.66
CA THR A 80 14.23 -8.04 12.96
C THR A 80 13.10 -7.17 13.51
N SER A 81 12.60 -6.27 12.67
CA SER A 81 11.52 -5.34 12.97
C SER A 81 10.57 -5.22 11.78
N SER A 82 9.34 -4.85 12.09
CA SER A 82 8.29 -4.60 11.12
C SER A 82 7.57 -3.30 11.41
N ALA A 83 6.93 -2.78 10.39
CA ALA A 83 6.13 -1.57 10.48
C ALA A 83 4.82 -1.72 9.72
N MET A 84 3.83 -0.91 10.08
CA MET A 84 2.60 -0.73 9.31
C MET A 84 2.61 0.66 8.68
N CYS A 85 2.34 0.72 7.38
CA CYS A 85 2.20 1.97 6.62
C CYS A 85 0.85 1.99 5.89
N MET A 86 0.39 3.19 5.55
CA MET A 86 -0.94 3.43 5.00
C MET A 86 -0.85 4.33 3.78
N TYR A 87 -1.53 3.95 2.70
CA TYR A 87 -1.51 4.69 1.43
C TYR A 87 -2.94 4.85 0.92
N PRO A 88 -3.51 6.06 0.96
CA PRO A 88 -4.78 6.32 0.29
C PRO A 88 -4.69 5.95 -1.19
N LEU A 89 -5.68 5.18 -1.69
CA LEU A 89 -5.65 4.72 -3.09
C LEU A 89 -5.70 5.89 -4.08
N LYS A 90 -6.37 6.98 -3.70
CA LYS A 90 -6.37 8.23 -4.47
C LYS A 90 -4.96 8.78 -4.66
N SER A 91 -4.12 8.78 -3.62
CA SER A 91 -2.75 9.27 -3.73
C SER A 91 -1.84 8.35 -4.55
N ILE A 92 -2.07 7.03 -4.50
CA ILE A 92 -1.42 6.07 -5.40
C ILE A 92 -1.77 6.38 -6.85
N ASP A 93 -3.05 6.57 -7.12
CA ASP A 93 -3.57 6.84 -8.45
C ASP A 93 -3.08 8.19 -9.00
N ASP A 94 -3.14 9.26 -8.20
CA ASP A 94 -2.60 10.58 -8.54
C ASP A 94 -1.10 10.51 -8.86
N ARG A 95 -0.34 9.74 -8.07
CA ARG A 95 1.10 9.56 -8.30
C ARG A 95 1.37 8.77 -9.58
N MET A 96 0.62 7.70 -9.85
CA MET A 96 0.72 6.95 -11.11
C MET A 96 0.38 7.82 -12.31
N ARG A 97 -0.68 8.64 -12.24
CA ARG A 97 -1.03 9.58 -13.32
C ARG A 97 0.10 10.57 -13.60
N LYS A 98 0.75 11.11 -12.57
CA LYS A 98 1.92 11.99 -12.73
C LYS A 98 3.09 11.29 -13.43
N ILE A 99 3.33 10.01 -13.12
CA ILE A 99 4.39 9.22 -13.77
C ILE A 99 4.05 8.96 -15.25
N LEU A 100 2.79 8.64 -15.55
CA LEU A 100 2.32 8.48 -16.93
C LEU A 100 2.44 9.77 -17.72
N ASP A 101 1.97 10.89 -17.16
CA ASP A 101 2.06 12.22 -17.78
C ASP A 101 3.52 12.62 -18.04
N ALA A 102 4.40 12.37 -17.07
CA ALA A 102 5.83 12.61 -17.23
C ALA A 102 6.37 11.85 -18.45
N CYS A 103 6.04 10.56 -18.59
CA CYS A 103 6.52 9.76 -19.71
C CYS A 103 5.92 10.20 -21.06
N TYR A 104 4.62 10.48 -21.11
CA TYR A 104 3.93 10.79 -22.36
C TYR A 104 4.17 12.22 -22.87
N ASN A 105 4.43 13.17 -21.97
CA ASN A 105 4.49 14.58 -22.33
C ASN A 105 5.81 15.28 -21.95
N GLN A 106 6.61 14.69 -21.06
CA GLN A 106 7.79 15.33 -20.46
C GLN A 106 9.04 14.45 -20.53
N GLU A 107 9.08 13.54 -21.52
CA GLU A 107 10.20 12.62 -21.73
C GLU A 107 10.58 11.80 -20.48
N GLY A 108 9.63 11.56 -19.57
CA GLY A 108 9.85 10.81 -18.33
C GLY A 108 10.38 11.63 -17.16
N PHE A 109 10.50 12.96 -17.28
CA PHE A 109 11.01 13.83 -16.23
C PHE A 109 9.89 14.56 -15.47
N ILE A 110 10.13 14.80 -14.18
CA ILE A 110 9.37 15.74 -13.34
C ILE A 110 10.43 16.58 -12.61
N ASP A 111 10.34 17.91 -12.67
CA ASP A 111 11.29 18.82 -12.01
C ASP A 111 12.76 18.44 -12.27
N HIS A 112 13.10 18.19 -13.55
CA HIS A 112 14.43 17.78 -14.04
C HIS A 112 14.95 16.42 -13.52
N ASN A 113 14.16 15.66 -12.78
CA ASN A 113 14.53 14.34 -12.29
C ASN A 113 13.77 13.25 -13.06
N LEU A 114 14.48 12.19 -13.44
CA LEU A 114 13.87 11.06 -14.15
C LEU A 114 12.86 10.36 -13.21
N ALA A 115 11.58 10.45 -13.57
CA ALA A 115 10.46 9.98 -12.77
C ALA A 115 9.90 8.65 -13.24
N ALA A 116 9.89 8.43 -14.55
CA ALA A 116 9.35 7.24 -15.18
C ALA A 116 10.43 6.51 -15.96
N TYR A 117 10.29 5.19 -16.07
CA TYR A 117 11.03 4.38 -17.03
C TYR A 117 10.19 3.18 -17.45
N SER A 118 10.56 2.52 -18.54
CA SER A 118 9.96 1.24 -18.91
C SER A 118 10.72 0.10 -18.24
N PRO A 119 10.13 -0.62 -17.26
CA PRO A 119 10.74 -1.81 -16.69
C PRO A 119 10.77 -2.93 -17.72
N TYR A 120 11.67 -3.90 -17.53
CA TYR A 120 11.78 -5.12 -18.35
C TYR A 120 12.16 -4.92 -19.83
N SER A 121 12.41 -3.68 -20.26
CA SER A 121 12.95 -3.41 -21.59
C SER A 121 14.43 -3.78 -21.67
N SER A 122 14.82 -4.48 -22.75
CA SER A 122 16.22 -4.73 -23.11
C SER A 122 16.90 -3.53 -23.76
N LYS A 123 16.12 -2.53 -24.22
CA LYS A 123 16.67 -1.29 -24.78
C LYS A 123 17.22 -0.42 -23.66
N SER A 124 18.49 -0.03 -23.81
CA SER A 124 19.13 0.95 -22.95
C SER A 124 18.66 2.37 -23.27
N GLY A 125 18.65 3.24 -22.25
CA GLY A 125 18.28 4.64 -22.38
C GLY A 125 16.85 4.95 -21.96
N ASN A 126 16.49 6.24 -22.07
CA ASN A 126 15.19 6.73 -21.67
C ASN A 126 14.17 6.58 -22.81
N LEU A 127 13.33 5.53 -22.71
CA LEU A 127 12.32 5.24 -23.72
C LEU A 127 11.17 6.24 -23.75
N CYS A 128 10.97 7.02 -22.68
CA CYS A 128 9.97 8.08 -22.67
C CYS A 128 10.32 9.22 -23.64
N SER A 129 11.62 9.52 -23.87
CA SER A 129 12.05 10.51 -24.86
C SER A 129 11.65 10.13 -26.30
N SER A 130 11.70 8.84 -26.63
CA SER A 130 11.35 8.35 -27.99
C SER A 130 9.85 8.32 -28.27
N SER A 131 9.01 8.34 -27.23
CA SER A 131 7.55 8.34 -27.35
C SER A 131 7.00 9.70 -27.82
N ASN A 132 7.81 10.75 -27.79
CA ASN A 132 7.42 12.13 -28.13
C ASN A 132 7.44 12.43 -29.65
N ASN A 133 7.68 11.43 -30.50
CA ASN A 133 7.69 11.55 -31.98
C ASN A 133 6.30 11.73 -32.61
N ASN A 134 5.32 12.26 -31.87
CA ASN A 134 4.05 12.67 -32.43
C ASN A 134 4.20 14.07 -33.02
N ASN A 135 4.44 14.13 -34.34
CA ASN A 135 4.65 15.31 -35.19
C ASN A 135 3.57 16.43 -35.14
N ASN A 136 2.63 16.41 -34.19
CA ASN A 136 1.42 17.25 -34.20
C ASN A 136 1.25 18.17 -32.97
N ASN A 137 2.27 18.39 -32.13
CA ASN A 137 2.19 19.28 -30.94
C ASN A 137 1.02 19.03 -29.97
N LYS A 138 0.33 17.87 -30.05
CA LYS A 138 -0.85 17.57 -29.24
C LYS A 138 -0.41 16.87 -27.95
N LYS A 139 -0.59 17.55 -26.80
CA LYS A 139 -0.42 16.94 -25.47
C LYS A 139 -1.38 15.76 -25.30
N ILE A 140 -0.86 14.64 -24.81
CA ILE A 140 -1.64 13.45 -24.47
C ILE A 140 -2.23 13.68 -23.08
N LYS A 141 -3.55 13.64 -22.94
CA LYS A 141 -4.20 13.64 -21.63
C LYS A 141 -4.30 12.20 -21.14
N VAL A 142 -3.76 11.91 -19.96
CA VAL A 142 -3.82 10.56 -19.38
C VAL A 142 -5.28 10.13 -19.14
N GLU A 143 -6.15 11.10 -18.88
CA GLU A 143 -7.60 10.89 -18.65
C GLU A 143 -8.34 10.41 -19.90
N ASP A 144 -7.85 10.73 -21.10
CA ASP A 144 -8.42 10.25 -22.36
C ASP A 144 -8.09 8.76 -22.61
N PHE A 145 -7.06 8.23 -21.93
CA PHE A 145 -6.57 6.86 -22.07
C PHE A 145 -6.39 6.18 -20.69
N PRO A 146 -7.45 6.02 -19.90
CA PRO A 146 -7.34 5.53 -18.51
C PRO A 146 -6.77 4.10 -18.42
N CYS A 147 -6.86 3.32 -19.49
CA CYS A 147 -6.31 1.97 -19.60
C CYS A 147 -5.18 1.85 -20.64
N GLY A 148 -4.54 2.96 -21.00
CA GLY A 148 -3.49 2.98 -22.03
C GLY A 148 -4.03 2.77 -23.45
N ALA A 149 -3.10 2.68 -24.40
CA ALA A 149 -3.37 2.44 -25.82
C ALA A 149 -2.10 1.90 -26.50
N GLU A 150 -2.24 1.26 -27.65
CA GLU A 150 -1.13 0.64 -28.40
C GLU A 150 0.04 1.61 -28.70
N PHE A 151 -0.28 2.87 -28.97
CA PHE A 151 0.72 3.89 -29.29
C PHE A 151 1.36 4.53 -28.05
N LEU A 152 0.89 4.20 -26.84
CA LEU A 152 1.43 4.69 -25.58
C LEU A 152 2.45 3.70 -25.02
N LEU A 153 3.56 4.23 -24.49
CA LEU A 153 4.59 3.39 -23.90
C LEU A 153 4.05 2.64 -22.65
N SER A 154 4.23 1.33 -22.63
CA SER A 154 3.92 0.40 -21.55
C SER A 154 4.84 -0.83 -21.63
N PRO A 155 5.21 -1.49 -20.51
CA PRO A 155 4.93 -1.11 -19.13
C PRO A 155 5.71 0.13 -18.70
N LEU A 156 5.24 0.80 -17.63
CA LEU A 156 5.92 1.94 -17.01
C LEU A 156 6.07 1.74 -15.50
N ALA A 157 7.17 2.24 -14.94
CA ALA A 157 7.45 2.18 -13.50
C ALA A 157 8.02 3.50 -12.99
N SER A 158 7.72 3.83 -11.73
CA SER A 158 8.33 4.96 -11.03
C SER A 158 9.80 4.71 -10.71
N LYS A 159 10.65 5.73 -10.82
CA LYS A 159 11.98 5.71 -10.19
C LYS A 159 11.88 5.88 -8.66
N PRO A 160 12.88 5.42 -7.87
CA PRO A 160 12.87 5.54 -6.42
C PRO A 160 12.71 6.97 -5.88
N ALA A 161 13.25 7.97 -6.58
CA ALA A 161 13.07 9.38 -6.25
C ALA A 161 11.59 9.84 -6.30
N PHE A 162 10.76 9.08 -7.02
CA PHE A 162 9.33 9.33 -7.19
C PHE A 162 8.45 8.27 -6.53
N ALA A 163 9.00 7.46 -5.62
CA ALA A 163 8.20 6.57 -4.79
C ALA A 163 7.12 7.34 -4.01
N LEU A 164 6.03 6.65 -3.66
CA LEU A 164 5.04 7.17 -2.73
C LEU A 164 5.46 6.79 -1.31
N MET A 165 5.69 7.80 -0.48
CA MET A 165 6.17 7.63 0.89
C MET A 165 5.00 7.63 1.90
N SER A 166 5.11 6.80 2.92
CA SER A 166 4.31 6.83 4.14
C SER A 166 5.24 6.72 5.34
N GLU A 167 5.01 7.55 6.35
CA GLU A 167 5.61 7.30 7.67
C GLU A 167 4.90 6.11 8.34
N PRO A 168 5.64 5.27 9.09
CA PRO A 168 5.05 4.11 9.73
C PRO A 168 4.15 4.53 10.90
N SER A 169 2.92 4.02 10.91
CA SER A 169 1.97 4.27 11.99
C SER A 169 2.27 3.44 13.23
N LEU A 170 2.84 2.26 13.05
CA LEU A 170 3.24 1.38 14.13
C LEU A 170 4.54 0.68 13.76
N VAL A 171 5.48 0.66 14.69
CA VAL A 171 6.73 -0.11 14.58
C VAL A 171 6.77 -1.16 15.69
N ARG A 172 7.16 -2.38 15.35
CA ARG A 172 7.29 -3.49 16.32
C ARG A 172 8.57 -4.28 16.07
N LYS A 173 9.11 -4.86 17.13
CA LYS A 173 10.10 -5.93 17.03
C LYS A 173 9.41 -7.20 16.53
N GLY A 174 10.12 -8.00 15.74
CA GLY A 174 9.57 -9.21 15.11
C GLY A 174 8.84 -8.93 13.81
N HIS A 175 8.33 -9.99 13.19
CA HIS A 175 7.67 -9.94 11.89
C HIS A 175 6.14 -9.90 12.03
N MET A 176 5.53 -8.81 11.58
CA MET A 176 4.12 -8.77 11.24
C MET A 176 3.90 -9.51 9.92
N THR A 177 2.92 -10.41 9.90
CA THR A 177 2.68 -11.35 8.80
C THR A 177 1.31 -11.19 8.16
N ALA A 178 0.39 -10.49 8.83
CA ALA A 178 -0.98 -10.30 8.38
C ALA A 178 -1.51 -8.92 8.79
N VAL A 179 -2.48 -8.40 8.05
CA VAL A 179 -3.21 -7.18 8.39
C VAL A 179 -4.66 -7.30 7.91
N ALA A 180 -5.59 -6.86 8.75
CA ALA A 180 -6.96 -6.55 8.37
C ALA A 180 -7.43 -5.33 9.16
N VAL A 181 -8.33 -4.54 8.59
CA VAL A 181 -8.84 -3.32 9.23
C VAL A 181 -10.37 -3.34 9.23
N SER A 182 -10.96 -2.99 10.37
CA SER A 182 -12.39 -2.72 10.51
C SER A 182 -12.60 -1.31 11.03
N VAL A 183 -13.74 -0.71 10.74
CA VAL A 183 -14.15 0.59 11.29
C VAL A 183 -15.38 0.37 12.17
N GLU A 184 -15.30 0.84 13.41
CA GLU A 184 -16.39 0.78 14.39
C GLU A 184 -16.60 2.18 14.96
N MET A 185 -17.83 2.72 14.86
CA MET A 185 -18.15 4.09 15.28
C MET A 185 -17.13 5.14 14.78
N GLU A 186 -16.77 5.10 13.49
CA GLU A 186 -15.75 5.98 12.87
C GLU A 186 -14.29 5.81 13.34
N HIS A 187 -14.02 4.83 14.21
CA HIS A 187 -12.68 4.46 14.63
C HIS A 187 -12.16 3.25 13.85
N ALA A 188 -11.04 3.41 13.15
CA ALA A 188 -10.36 2.28 12.50
C ALA A 188 -9.56 1.46 13.52
N VAL A 189 -9.74 0.14 13.46
CA VAL A 189 -8.99 -0.85 14.23
C VAL A 189 -8.26 -1.79 13.28
N ALA A 190 -6.94 -1.85 13.41
CA ALA A 190 -6.10 -2.82 12.74
C ALA A 190 -5.93 -4.09 13.57
N PHE A 191 -6.07 -5.23 12.90
CA PHE A 191 -5.74 -6.56 13.36
C PHE A 191 -4.44 -6.99 12.71
N LEU A 192 -3.38 -7.13 13.51
CA LEU A 192 -2.03 -7.40 13.03
C LEU A 192 -1.55 -8.77 13.49
N GLY A 193 -1.49 -9.72 12.56
CA GLY A 193 -0.96 -11.05 12.82
C GLY A 193 0.57 -11.05 12.83
N ASN A 194 1.17 -11.91 13.65
CA ASN A 194 2.62 -12.06 13.71
C ASN A 194 3.10 -13.51 13.56
N ALA A 195 4.42 -13.67 13.46
CA ALA A 195 5.06 -14.98 13.33
C ALA A 195 4.92 -15.90 14.57
N ASN A 196 4.48 -15.37 15.72
CA ASN A 196 4.31 -16.14 16.95
C ASN A 196 2.89 -16.70 17.11
N GLY A 197 1.96 -16.36 16.21
CA GLY A 197 0.55 -16.75 16.31
C GLY A 197 -0.32 -15.77 17.07
N GLU A 198 0.16 -14.56 17.33
CA GLU A 198 -0.63 -13.52 17.97
C GLU A 198 -1.26 -12.60 16.93
N VAL A 199 -2.47 -12.12 17.23
CA VAL A 199 -3.13 -11.03 16.51
C VAL A 199 -3.30 -9.84 17.46
N LEU A 200 -2.63 -8.74 17.17
CA LEU A 200 -2.70 -7.50 17.93
C LEU A 200 -3.90 -6.67 17.46
N LYS A 201 -4.62 -6.05 18.39
CA LYS A 201 -5.70 -5.08 18.11
C LYS A 201 -5.16 -3.67 18.36
N VAL A 202 -5.11 -2.86 17.31
CA VAL A 202 -4.50 -1.53 17.32
C VAL A 202 -5.50 -0.51 16.83
N HIS A 203 -5.86 0.45 17.67
CA HIS A 203 -6.65 1.61 17.28
C HIS A 203 -5.77 2.54 16.43
N LEU A 204 -6.19 2.82 15.20
CA LEU A 204 -5.48 3.69 14.28
C LEU A 204 -6.00 5.12 14.41
N SER A 205 -5.12 6.01 14.86
CA SER A 205 -5.40 7.44 15.01
C SER A 205 -4.12 8.25 14.77
N ALA A 206 -4.10 9.52 15.17
CA ALA A 206 -2.86 10.31 15.24
C ALA A 206 -1.79 9.66 16.14
N HIS A 207 -2.22 8.94 17.19
CA HIS A 207 -1.36 8.20 18.10
C HIS A 207 -1.86 6.75 18.17
N PRO A 208 -1.35 5.86 17.30
CA PRO A 208 -1.81 4.48 17.27
C PRO A 208 -1.56 3.74 18.59
N GLU A 209 -2.58 3.09 19.11
CA GLU A 209 -2.54 2.45 20.43
C GLU A 209 -2.98 0.99 20.34
N MET A 210 -2.17 0.09 20.90
CA MET A 210 -2.56 -1.31 21.07
C MET A 210 -3.36 -1.46 22.36
N TYR A 211 -4.63 -1.87 22.23
CA TYR A 211 -5.52 -2.03 23.38
C TYR A 211 -5.86 -3.51 23.67
N GLY A 212 -5.49 -4.42 22.78
CA GLY A 212 -5.80 -5.84 22.93
C GLY A 212 -4.91 -6.77 22.12
N ARG A 213 -4.94 -8.04 22.49
CA ARG A 213 -4.29 -9.13 21.74
C ARG A 213 -5.16 -10.38 21.79
N VAL A 214 -5.09 -11.18 20.74
CA VAL A 214 -5.58 -12.55 20.68
C VAL A 214 -4.35 -13.42 20.53
N ALA A 215 -4.06 -14.26 21.51
CA ALA A 215 -2.94 -15.20 21.46
C ALA A 215 -3.43 -16.56 20.94
N SER A 216 -2.62 -17.22 20.09
CA SER A 216 -2.79 -18.64 19.82
C SER A 216 -2.46 -19.45 21.08
N GLU A 217 -3.16 -20.56 21.27
CA GLU A 217 -2.85 -21.56 22.31
C GLU A 217 -1.49 -22.22 22.07
N VAL A 218 -1.01 -22.21 20.82
CA VAL A 218 0.26 -22.81 20.40
C VAL A 218 1.21 -21.70 19.96
N ILE A 219 2.33 -21.57 20.68
CA ILE A 219 3.38 -20.60 20.37
C ILE A 219 4.12 -21.05 19.10
N GLY A 220 4.32 -20.11 18.17
CA GLY A 220 5.11 -20.34 16.96
C GLY A 220 4.30 -20.75 15.72
N GLU A 221 2.97 -20.85 15.84
CA GLU A 221 2.10 -21.00 14.67
C GLU A 221 1.89 -19.63 14.01
N LYS A 222 2.70 -19.32 12.99
CA LYS A 222 2.62 -18.07 12.24
C LYS A 222 1.19 -17.80 11.74
N VAL A 223 0.72 -16.56 11.93
CA VAL A 223 -0.55 -16.11 11.34
C VAL A 223 -0.36 -15.93 9.83
N ASN A 224 -1.22 -16.58 9.04
CA ASN A 224 -1.27 -16.42 7.59
C ASN A 224 -1.67 -15.01 7.18
N LYS A 225 -1.25 -14.59 5.99
CA LYS A 225 -1.41 -13.22 5.49
C LYS A 225 -2.86 -12.72 5.50
N ASN A 226 -3.81 -13.63 5.29
CA ASN A 226 -5.23 -13.31 5.18
C ASN A 226 -5.92 -13.47 6.54
N LEU A 227 -6.34 -12.33 7.08
CA LEU A 227 -7.31 -12.24 8.16
C LEU A 227 -8.67 -11.88 7.54
N LEU A 228 -9.69 -12.67 7.81
CA LEU A 228 -10.99 -12.56 7.14
C LEU A 228 -12.08 -12.19 8.13
N PHE A 229 -12.90 -11.19 7.82
CA PHE A 229 -14.09 -10.90 8.61
C PHE A 229 -15.27 -11.77 8.18
N ASP A 230 -16.18 -12.05 9.11
CA ASP A 230 -17.50 -12.54 8.73
C ASP A 230 -18.33 -11.44 8.04
N SER A 231 -19.45 -11.82 7.43
CA SER A 231 -20.33 -10.89 6.70
C SER A 231 -20.89 -9.77 7.58
N SER A 232 -20.95 -9.97 8.91
CA SER A 232 -21.42 -9.00 9.88
C SER A 232 -20.32 -8.10 10.46
N LEU A 233 -19.05 -8.34 10.09
CA LEU A 233 -17.86 -7.71 10.67
C LEU A 233 -17.73 -7.87 12.20
N GLN A 234 -18.44 -8.82 12.80
CA GLN A 234 -18.42 -9.07 14.24
C GLN A 234 -17.37 -10.09 14.64
N HIS A 235 -16.93 -10.93 13.69
CA HIS A 235 -15.90 -11.92 13.94
C HIS A 235 -14.77 -11.83 12.92
N LEU A 236 -13.58 -12.15 13.40
CA LEU A 236 -12.36 -12.31 12.63
C LEU A 236 -11.97 -13.79 12.61
N TYR A 237 -11.76 -14.33 11.42
CA TYR A 237 -11.15 -15.62 11.20
C TYR A 237 -9.64 -15.45 11.06
N ILE A 238 -8.93 -16.04 12.02
CA ILE A 238 -7.47 -16.08 12.08
C ILE A 238 -7.06 -17.48 11.59
N THR A 239 -6.21 -17.52 10.58
CA THR A 239 -5.72 -18.79 10.03
C THR A 239 -4.22 -18.94 10.31
N THR A 240 -3.81 -20.13 10.74
CA THR A 240 -2.42 -20.59 10.82
C THR A 240 -2.23 -21.76 9.86
N ASP A 241 -1.06 -22.40 9.85
CA ASP A 241 -0.82 -23.57 9.00
C ASP A 241 -1.79 -24.72 9.28
N ASN A 242 -2.20 -24.90 10.54
CA ASN A 242 -2.96 -26.08 10.98
C ASN A 242 -4.31 -25.76 11.63
N LYS A 243 -4.64 -24.48 11.88
CA LYS A 243 -5.84 -24.09 12.65
C LYS A 243 -6.53 -22.88 12.05
N ILE A 244 -7.85 -22.88 12.16
CA ILE A 244 -8.71 -21.71 11.93
C ILE A 244 -9.39 -21.36 13.24
N THR A 245 -9.19 -20.14 13.72
CA THR A 245 -9.80 -19.64 14.96
C THR A 245 -10.73 -18.49 14.64
N LYS A 246 -11.99 -18.62 15.02
CA LYS A 246 -12.98 -17.53 14.93
C LYS A 246 -12.98 -16.76 16.26
N VAL A 247 -12.68 -15.47 16.21
CA VAL A 247 -12.66 -14.60 17.40
C VAL A 247 -13.57 -13.40 17.23
N PRO A 248 -14.25 -12.94 18.30
CA PRO A 248 -15.01 -11.70 18.25
C PRO A 248 -14.08 -10.48 18.06
N VAL A 249 -14.48 -9.59 17.17
CA VAL A 249 -13.79 -8.31 16.89
C VAL A 249 -13.73 -7.48 18.17
N GLN A 250 -14.81 -7.46 18.94
CA GLN A 250 -14.94 -6.75 20.20
C GLN A 250 -15.36 -7.66 21.36
N THR A 251 -14.77 -7.43 22.53
CA THR A 251 -15.10 -8.14 23.78
C THR A 251 -15.32 -7.11 24.89
N CYS A 252 -16.07 -6.05 24.60
CA CYS A 252 -16.29 -4.92 25.52
C CYS A 252 -16.92 -5.35 26.84
N HIS A 253 -17.74 -6.41 26.83
CA HIS A 253 -18.33 -7.02 28.03
C HIS A 253 -17.30 -7.55 29.05
N LEU A 254 -16.02 -7.72 28.67
CA LEU A 254 -14.94 -8.13 29.57
C LEU A 254 -14.29 -6.94 30.28
N LYS A 255 -14.64 -5.71 29.91
CA LYS A 255 -14.21 -4.49 30.58
C LYS A 255 -15.19 -4.17 31.71
N THR A 256 -14.66 -4.00 32.91
CA THR A 256 -15.41 -3.74 34.15
C THR A 256 -15.15 -2.34 34.70
N ASP A 257 -14.38 -1.57 33.96
CA ASP A 257 -13.93 -0.20 34.18
C ASP A 257 -15.02 0.82 33.82
#